data_AF-X1CEJ1-F1
#
_entry.id   AF-X1CEJ1-F1
#
_cell.length_a   1.000
_cell.length_b   1.000
_cell.length_c   1.000
_cell.angle_alpha   90.00
_cell.angle_beta   90.00
_cell.angle_gamma   90.00
#
_symmetry.space_group_name_H-M   'P 1'
#
loop_
_entity.id
_entity.type
_entity.pdbx_description
1 polymer ?
#
loop_
_entity_poly.entity_id
_entity_poly.type
_entity_poly.pdbx_seq_one_letter_code
_entity_poly.pdbx_strand_id
1 'polypeptide(L)'
;PYLQDTFLRIVLGVSLVFFLPGYSLTAMLFPRMDDLGLIERVALSFGLNFAIVSLLGLALNYTPFGIRLVPILLVLSIITISLSLVAWFRRSKLPTEERFIIPFERLSKINLGQNVLDRSLSIVLIASIIVSCITLAYVVVMPKTGERFTEFYLLGLNGIAYDYPTDLTIGDEGKLIIVPIFGASLDVIK
;
A
#
# COMPACT_ATOMS: atom_id res chain seq x y z
N PRO A 1 4.28 25.32 -3.36
CA PRO A 1 3.32 25.29 -4.50
C PRO A 1 3.83 24.63 -5.80
N TYR A 2 5.14 24.35 -5.98
CA TYR A 2 5.68 23.78 -7.23
C TYR A 2 6.06 22.27 -7.17
N LEU A 3 5.76 21.58 -6.05
CA LEU A 3 6.09 20.16 -5.83
C LEU A 3 4.84 19.27 -5.67
N GLN A 4 3.65 19.81 -5.94
CA GLN A 4 2.41 19.09 -5.65
C GLN A 4 2.20 17.89 -6.59
N ASP A 5 2.67 17.95 -7.84
CA ASP A 5 2.45 16.93 -8.88
C ASP A 5 3.73 16.42 -9.58
N THR A 6 4.88 16.42 -8.90
CA THR A 6 6.10 15.89 -9.50
C THR A 6 6.15 14.37 -9.31
N PHE A 7 6.27 13.61 -10.40
CA PHE A 7 6.55 12.16 -10.39
C PHE A 7 7.64 11.78 -9.36
N LEU A 8 8.63 12.66 -9.19
CA LEU A 8 9.69 12.54 -8.20
C LEU A 8 9.18 12.45 -6.74
N ARG A 9 8.15 13.22 -6.35
CA ARG A 9 7.54 13.14 -5.02
C ARG A 9 6.86 11.79 -4.79
N ILE A 10 6.24 11.22 -5.83
CA ILE A 10 5.61 9.90 -5.74
C ILE A 10 6.69 8.84 -5.57
N VAL A 11 7.73 8.84 -6.40
CA VAL A 11 8.83 7.88 -6.30
C VAL A 11 9.54 7.97 -4.95
N LEU A 12 9.89 9.19 -4.50
CA LEU A 12 10.54 9.39 -3.20
C LEU A 12 9.61 9.04 -2.05
N GLY A 13 8.33 9.42 -2.12
CA GLY A 13 7.33 9.11 -1.09
C GLY A 13 7.10 7.60 -0.96
N VAL A 14 6.94 6.91 -2.08
CA VAL A 14 6.81 5.45 -2.11
C VAL A 14 8.08 4.79 -1.58
N SER A 15 9.26 5.21 -2.03
CA SER A 15 10.52 4.64 -1.55
C SER A 15 10.71 4.87 -0.03
N LEU A 16 10.40 6.08 0.45
CA LEU A 16 10.48 6.44 1.86
C LEU A 16 9.53 5.60 2.72
N VAL A 17 8.31 5.34 2.24
CA VAL A 17 7.30 4.57 2.99
C VAL A 17 7.52 3.06 2.88
N PHE A 18 7.93 2.55 1.72
CA PHE A 18 8.03 1.11 1.46
C PHE A 18 9.41 0.51 1.72
N PHE A 19 10.46 1.32 1.81
CA PHE A 19 11.82 0.81 1.90
C PHE A 19 12.57 1.27 3.15
N LEU A 20 12.49 2.56 3.51
CA LEU A 20 13.28 3.08 4.64
C LEU A 20 13.00 2.43 6.00
N PRO A 21 11.77 2.11 6.41
CA PRO A 21 11.51 1.53 7.72
C PRO A 21 12.18 0.15 7.84
N GLY A 22 11.97 -0.68 6.81
CA GLY A 22 12.59 -2.00 6.70
C GLY A 22 14.11 -1.94 6.61
N TYR A 23 14.67 -1.00 5.83
CA TYR A 23 16.12 -0.80 5.76
C TYR A 23 16.72 -0.33 7.09
N SER A 24 16.04 0.58 7.78
CA SER A 24 16.48 1.07 9.10
C SER A 24 16.47 -0.06 10.13
N LEU A 25 15.48 -0.94 10.09
CA LEU A 25 15.44 -2.13 10.94
C LEU A 25 16.57 -3.11 10.59
N THR A 26 16.79 -3.39 9.31
CA THR A 26 17.91 -4.24 8.87
C THR A 26 19.26 -3.67 9.30
N ALA A 27 19.46 -2.36 9.13
CA ALA A 27 20.68 -1.66 9.55
C ALA A 27 20.84 -1.64 11.07
N MET A 28 19.74 -1.57 11.82
CA MET A 28 19.74 -1.72 13.27
C MET A 28 20.14 -3.14 13.68
N LEU A 29 19.56 -4.18 13.07
CA LEU A 29 19.77 -5.57 13.47
C LEU A 29 21.16 -6.08 13.08
N PHE A 30 21.58 -5.78 11.85
CA PHE A 30 22.82 -6.26 11.21
C PHE A 30 23.68 -5.07 10.77
N PRO A 31 24.40 -4.41 11.70
CA PRO A 31 25.16 -3.21 11.40
C PRO A 31 26.52 -3.48 10.73
N ARG A 32 27.03 -4.72 10.76
CA ARG A 32 28.35 -5.05 10.20
C ARG A 32 28.28 -5.36 8.71
N MET A 33 29.43 -5.26 8.05
CA MET A 33 29.58 -5.60 6.63
C MET A 33 29.45 -7.11 6.37
N ASP A 34 29.97 -7.94 7.29
CA ASP A 34 29.99 -9.40 7.13
C ASP A 34 28.70 -10.09 7.57
N ASP A 35 27.76 -9.36 8.19
CA ASP A 35 26.50 -9.93 8.67
C ASP A 35 25.60 -10.37 7.51
N LEU A 36 25.53 -9.55 6.45
CA LEU A 36 24.63 -9.75 5.31
C LEU A 36 25.25 -9.17 4.04
N GLY A 37 25.18 -9.95 2.95
CA GLY A 37 25.48 -9.46 1.61
C GLY A 37 24.48 -8.39 1.15
N LEU A 38 24.81 -7.69 0.05
CA LEU A 38 24.02 -6.56 -0.43
C LEU A 38 22.62 -7.00 -0.89
N ILE A 39 22.51 -8.14 -1.56
CA ILE A 39 21.24 -8.67 -2.06
C ILE A 39 20.37 -9.12 -0.89
N GLU A 40 20.96 -9.82 0.09
CA GLU A 40 20.30 -10.29 1.30
C GLU A 40 19.80 -9.09 2.14
N ARG A 41 20.62 -8.04 2.27
CA ARG A 41 20.23 -6.82 2.99
C ARG A 41 19.04 -6.13 2.32
N VAL A 42 19.02 -6.04 0.98
CA VAL A 42 17.89 -5.46 0.24
C VAL A 42 16.65 -6.33 0.37
N ALA A 43 16.77 -7.65 0.15
CA ALA A 43 15.66 -8.60 0.26
C ALA A 43 15.04 -8.59 1.66
N LEU A 44 15.88 -8.63 2.71
CA LEU A 44 15.44 -8.58 4.10
C LEU A 44 14.78 -7.25 4.44
N SER A 45 15.25 -6.13 3.89
CA SER A 45 14.63 -4.82 4.08
C SER A 45 13.21 -4.76 3.51
N PHE A 46 12.99 -5.32 2.31
CA PHE A 46 11.64 -5.46 1.76
C PHE A 46 10.76 -6.36 2.62
N GLY A 47 11.26 -7.54 3.01
CA GLY A 47 10.53 -8.49 3.84
C GLY A 47 10.12 -7.91 5.21
N LEU A 48 11.06 -7.26 5.90
CA LEU A 48 10.81 -6.61 7.17
C LEU A 48 9.82 -5.44 7.03
N ASN A 49 9.87 -4.69 5.94
CA ASN A 49 8.89 -3.62 5.72
C ASN A 49 7.46 -4.17 5.58
N PHE A 50 7.26 -5.25 4.81
CA PHE A 50 5.95 -5.90 4.70
C PHE A 50 5.43 -6.40 6.06
N ALA A 51 6.33 -6.96 6.88
CA ALA A 51 5.98 -7.38 8.23
C ALA A 51 5.56 -6.19 9.12
N ILE A 52 6.34 -5.11 9.11
CA ILE A 52 6.03 -3.87 9.86
C ILE A 52 4.69 -3.31 9.42
N VAL A 53 4.47 -3.12 8.11
CA VAL A 53 3.25 -2.50 7.58
C VAL A 53 2.01 -3.34 7.91
N SER A 54 2.11 -4.67 7.77
CA SER A 54 1.01 -5.58 8.10
C SER A 54 0.65 -5.51 9.58
N LEU A 55 1.65 -5.51 10.46
CA LEU A 55 1.46 -5.37 11.90
C LEU A 55 0.92 -3.99 12.28
N LEU A 56 1.38 -2.93 11.59
CA LEU A 56 0.90 -1.56 11.80
C LEU A 56 -0.57 -1.42 11.46
N GLY A 57 -1.00 -2.02 10.34
CA GLY A 57 -2.40 -2.02 9.92
C GLY A 57 -3.29 -2.66 10.98
N LEU A 58 -2.85 -3.79 11.54
CA LEU A 58 -3.54 -4.45 12.64
C LEU A 58 -3.55 -3.57 13.91
N ALA A 59 -2.41 -3.01 14.30
CA ALA A 59 -2.29 -2.18 15.51
C ALA A 59 -3.17 -0.93 15.42
N LEU A 60 -3.18 -0.25 14.27
CA LEU A 60 -3.98 0.95 14.06
C LEU A 60 -5.48 0.66 14.01
N ASN A 61 -5.88 -0.55 13.61
CA ASN A 61 -7.26 -0.98 13.66
C ASN A 61 -7.84 -0.96 15.08
N TYR A 62 -7.02 -1.21 16.10
CA TYR A 62 -7.42 -1.15 17.51
C TYR A 62 -7.29 0.26 18.12
N THR A 63 -6.75 1.23 17.38
CA THR A 63 -6.65 2.62 17.86
C THR A 63 -7.87 3.44 17.45
N PRO A 64 -8.26 4.46 18.24
CA PRO A 64 -9.40 5.34 17.91
C PRO A 64 -9.22 6.12 16.60
N PHE A 65 -8.00 6.18 16.07
CA PHE A 65 -7.70 6.84 14.80
C PHE A 65 -8.06 5.99 13.58
N GLY A 66 -8.17 4.66 13.74
CA GLY A 66 -8.43 3.70 12.66
C GLY A 66 -7.34 3.63 11.59
N ILE A 67 -7.62 2.90 10.51
CA ILE A 67 -6.73 2.73 9.35
C ILE A 67 -6.85 3.95 8.43
N ARG A 68 -6.33 5.10 8.88
CA ARG A 68 -6.28 6.36 8.12
C ARG A 68 -4.86 6.69 7.69
N LEU A 69 -4.72 7.42 6.58
CA LEU A 69 -3.43 7.80 6.00
C LEU A 69 -2.54 8.58 6.99
N VAL A 70 -3.09 9.57 7.69
CA VAL A 70 -2.32 10.45 8.59
C VAL A 70 -1.72 9.67 9.79
N PRO A 71 -2.49 8.87 10.55
CA PRO A 71 -1.94 8.00 11.60
C PRO A 71 -0.87 7.02 11.10
N ILE A 72 -1.10 6.37 9.95
CA ILE A 72 -0.14 5.43 9.35
C ILE A 72 1.20 6.14 9.10
N LEU A 73 1.17 7.28 8.44
CA LEU A 73 2.37 8.05 8.11
C LEU A 73 3.09 8.54 9.38
N LEU A 74 2.36 9.01 10.38
CA LEU A 74 2.95 9.48 11.63
C LEU A 74 3.69 8.36 12.37
N VAL A 75 3.02 7.23 12.58
CA VAL A 75 3.61 6.10 13.31
C VAL A 75 4.80 5.53 12.54
N LEU A 76 4.66 5.34 11.22
CA LEU A 76 5.75 4.84 10.39
C LEU A 76 6.96 5.77 10.40
N SER A 77 6.73 7.08 10.37
CA SER A 77 7.80 8.08 10.44
C SER A 77 8.54 8.02 11.78
N ILE A 78 7.81 7.94 12.89
CA ILE A 78 8.39 7.81 14.24
C ILE A 78 9.24 6.54 14.35
N ILE A 79 8.71 5.40 13.89
CA ILE A 79 9.43 4.12 13.86
C ILE A 79 10.71 4.26 13.02
N THR A 80 10.61 4.82 11.82
CA THR A 80 11.75 4.96 10.90
C THR A 80 12.86 5.82 11.51
N ILE A 81 12.51 6.97 12.09
CA ILE A 81 13.47 7.88 12.74
C ILE A 81 14.12 7.21 13.95
N SER A 82 13.32 6.55 14.80
CA SER A 82 13.82 5.83 15.98
C SER A 82 14.80 4.72 15.58
N LEU A 83 14.41 3.85 14.64
CA LEU A 83 15.27 2.77 14.15
C LEU A 83 16.54 3.32 13.49
N SER A 84 16.44 4.40 12.73
CA SER A 84 17.60 5.06 12.10
C SER A 84 18.59 5.60 13.15
N LEU A 85 18.10 6.23 14.21
CA LEU A 85 18.93 6.72 15.31
C LEU A 85 19.64 5.58 16.03
N VAL A 86 18.93 4.49 16.32
CA VAL A 86 19.53 3.31 16.97
C VAL A 86 20.53 2.62 16.06
N ALA A 87 20.23 2.48 14.76
CA ALA A 87 21.13 1.93 13.77
C ALA A 87 22.41 2.78 13.66
N TRP A 88 22.28 4.10 13.61
CA TRP A 88 23.40 5.02 13.62
C TRP A 88 24.26 4.88 14.88
N PHE A 89 23.61 4.80 16.06
CA PHE A 89 24.32 4.62 17.32
C PHE A 89 25.07 3.27 17.40
N ARG A 90 24.45 2.16 16.94
CA ARG A 90 25.15 0.87 16.81
C ARG A 90 26.32 0.96 15.83
N ARG A 91 26.16 1.68 14.72
CA ARG A 91 27.19 1.82 13.69
C ARG A 91 28.38 2.67 14.14
N SER A 92 28.15 3.70 14.96
CA SER A 92 29.21 4.54 15.51
C SER A 92 30.13 3.80 16.48
N LYS A 93 29.65 2.71 17.11
CA LYS A 93 30.47 1.87 18.01
C LYS A 93 31.36 0.86 17.29
N LEU A 94 31.22 0.71 15.97
CA LEU A 94 32.00 -0.25 15.19
C LEU A 94 33.33 0.36 14.69
N PRO A 95 34.43 -0.42 14.71
CA PRO A 95 35.69 -0.06 14.05
C PRO A 95 35.46 0.23 12.57
N THR A 96 36.24 1.15 12.00
CA THR A 96 36.05 1.65 10.62
C THR A 96 36.06 0.53 9.57
N GLU A 97 36.77 -0.57 9.84
CA GLU A 97 36.91 -1.73 8.96
C GLU A 97 35.68 -2.66 8.93
N GLU A 98 34.90 -2.73 10.02
CA GLU A 98 33.68 -3.56 10.10
C GLU A 98 32.42 -2.82 9.61
N ARG A 99 32.54 -1.52 9.33
CA ARG A 99 31.41 -0.71 8.86
C ARG A 99 31.05 -1.13 7.45
N PHE A 100 29.75 -1.32 7.21
CA PHE A 100 29.24 -1.57 5.86
C PHE A 100 29.71 -0.46 4.90
N ILE A 101 30.53 -0.80 3.92
CA ILE A 101 30.92 0.04 2.79
C ILE A 101 30.32 -0.61 1.55
N ILE A 102 29.66 0.18 0.70
CA ILE A 102 29.07 -0.34 -0.54
C ILE A 102 30.23 -0.72 -1.47
N PRO A 103 30.51 -2.01 -1.71
CA PRO A 103 31.58 -2.40 -2.60
C PRO A 103 31.05 -2.30 -4.03
N PHE A 104 31.19 -1.12 -4.64
CA PHE A 104 30.74 -0.87 -6.02
C PHE A 104 31.37 -1.86 -7.02
N GLU A 105 32.57 -2.38 -6.74
CA GLU A 105 33.25 -3.38 -7.56
C GLU A 105 32.57 -4.77 -7.55
N ARG A 106 31.77 -5.10 -6.52
CA ARG A 106 31.05 -6.40 -6.44
C ARG A 106 29.70 -6.40 -7.17
N LEU A 107 29.12 -5.23 -7.48
CA LEU A 107 27.85 -5.13 -8.21
C LEU A 107 27.94 -5.66 -9.65
N SER A 108 29.13 -5.65 -10.25
CA SER A 108 29.36 -6.20 -11.60
C SER A 108 29.45 -7.74 -11.62
N LYS A 109 29.68 -8.38 -10.47
CA LYS A 109 29.78 -9.84 -10.31
C LYS A 109 28.52 -10.44 -9.68
N ILE A 110 27.34 -9.92 -10.01
CA ILE A 110 26.09 -10.63 -9.72
C ILE A 110 26.08 -11.89 -10.59
N ASN A 111 26.58 -13.00 -10.03
CA ASN A 111 26.48 -14.31 -10.65
C ASN A 111 25.03 -14.77 -10.53
N LEU A 112 24.25 -14.55 -11.59
CA LEU A 112 22.92 -15.14 -11.75
C LEU A 112 23.07 -16.66 -11.86
N GLY A 113 22.82 -17.36 -10.76
CA GLY A 113 22.58 -18.81 -10.69
C GLY A 113 23.64 -19.69 -11.36
N GLN A 114 24.61 -20.18 -10.59
CA GLN A 114 25.51 -21.22 -11.06
C GLN A 114 24.81 -22.60 -11.15
N ASN A 115 23.69 -22.78 -10.45
CA ASN A 115 22.97 -24.05 -10.34
C ASN A 115 21.68 -24.07 -11.19
N VAL A 116 21.33 -25.23 -11.75
CA VAL A 116 20.13 -25.39 -12.59
C VAL A 116 18.82 -25.08 -11.85
N LEU A 117 18.77 -25.35 -10.55
CA LEU A 117 17.65 -24.98 -9.68
C LEU A 117 17.54 -23.47 -9.52
N ASP A 118 18.66 -22.79 -9.25
CA ASP A 118 18.71 -21.33 -9.10
C ASP A 118 18.29 -20.63 -10.40
N ARG A 119 18.69 -21.18 -11.55
CA ARG A 119 18.30 -20.66 -12.87
C ARG A 119 16.80 -20.81 -13.13
N SER A 120 16.22 -21.98 -12.81
CA SER A 120 14.78 -22.20 -12.94
C SER A 120 13.99 -21.28 -11.99
N LEU A 121 14.39 -21.21 -10.73
CA LEU A 121 13.82 -20.31 -9.72
C LEU A 121 13.89 -18.85 -10.18
N SER A 122 15.02 -18.42 -10.75
CA SER A 122 15.19 -17.06 -11.26
C SER A 122 14.26 -16.78 -12.45
N ILE A 123 14.09 -17.73 -13.37
CA ILE A 123 13.17 -17.58 -14.52
C ILE A 123 11.73 -17.46 -14.02
N VAL A 124 11.31 -18.33 -13.10
CA VAL A 124 9.97 -18.30 -12.50
C VAL A 124 9.74 -16.99 -11.74
N LEU A 125 10.74 -16.51 -11.00
CA LEU A 125 10.69 -15.23 -10.30
C LEU A 125 10.49 -14.07 -11.27
N ILE A 126 11.28 -14.00 -12.34
CA ILE A 126 11.17 -12.94 -13.36
C ILE A 126 9.79 -13.00 -14.03
N ALA A 127 9.32 -14.19 -14.41
CA ALA A 127 7.99 -14.37 -14.99
C ALA A 127 6.87 -13.90 -14.04
N SER A 128 6.97 -14.23 -12.75
CA SER A 128 6.03 -13.79 -11.71
C SER A 128 5.98 -12.26 -11.59
N ILE A 129 7.14 -11.60 -11.58
CA ILE A 129 7.24 -10.13 -11.54
C ILE A 129 6.57 -9.51 -12.78
N ILE A 130 6.82 -10.07 -13.97
CA ILE A 130 6.21 -9.59 -15.22
C ILE A 130 4.68 -9.72 -15.16
N VAL A 131 4.16 -10.89 -14.80
CA VAL A 131 2.71 -11.13 -14.67
C VAL A 131 2.10 -10.15 -13.68
N SER A 132 2.72 -9.96 -12.52
CA SER A 132 2.25 -9.02 -11.49
C SER A 132 2.17 -7.58 -12.02
N CYS A 133 3.20 -7.11 -12.73
CA CYS A 133 3.20 -5.78 -13.36
C CYS A 133 2.10 -5.64 -14.42
N ILE A 134 1.88 -6.65 -15.26
CA ILE A 134 0.82 -6.66 -16.27
C ILE A 134 -0.56 -6.57 -15.59
N THR A 135 -0.80 -7.37 -14.55
CA THR A 135 -2.07 -7.35 -13.81
C THR A 135 -2.32 -5.99 -13.17
N LEU A 136 -1.30 -5.39 -12.56
CA LEU A 136 -1.41 -4.04 -11.98
C LEU A 136 -1.76 -3.00 -13.04
N ALA A 137 -1.05 -3.01 -14.18
CA ALA A 137 -1.34 -2.10 -15.28
C ALA A 137 -2.78 -2.29 -15.81
N TYR A 138 -3.22 -3.54 -15.96
CA TYR A 138 -4.58 -3.87 -16.39
C TYR A 138 -5.64 -3.28 -15.43
N VAL A 139 -5.46 -3.45 -14.12
CA VAL A 139 -6.40 -2.93 -13.09
C VAL A 139 -6.46 -1.41 -13.05
N VAL A 140 -5.35 -0.72 -13.34
CA VAL A 140 -5.30 0.75 -13.35
C VAL A 140 -5.95 1.32 -14.61
N VAL A 141 -5.77 0.67 -15.76
CA VAL A 141 -6.26 1.16 -17.05
C VAL A 141 -7.74 0.82 -17.29
N MET A 142 -8.21 -0.33 -16.81
CA MET A 142 -9.62 -0.70 -16.96
C MET A 142 -10.47 0.00 -15.88
N PRO A 143 -11.45 0.84 -16.27
CA PRO A 143 -12.38 1.41 -15.31
C PRO A 143 -13.17 0.25 -14.68
N LYS A 144 -13.14 0.15 -13.35
CA LYS A 144 -13.97 -0.80 -12.63
C LYS A 144 -15.43 -0.41 -12.91
N THR A 145 -16.16 -1.23 -13.65
CA THR A 145 -17.62 -1.12 -13.71
C THR A 145 -18.11 -1.25 -12.28
N GLY A 146 -18.58 -0.15 -11.70
CA GLY A 146 -19.17 -0.15 -10.37
C GLY A 146 -20.25 -1.22 -10.28
N GLU A 147 -20.40 -1.81 -9.09
CA GLU A 147 -21.50 -2.74 -8.84
C GLU A 147 -22.83 -2.03 -9.15
N ARG A 148 -23.64 -2.65 -10.01
CA ARG A 148 -24.91 -2.08 -10.45
C ARG A 148 -25.95 -2.42 -9.40
N PHE A 149 -26.22 -1.47 -8.51
CA PHE A 149 -27.25 -1.63 -7.49
C PHE A 149 -28.63 -1.23 -8.02
N THR A 150 -29.67 -1.71 -7.34
CA THR A 150 -31.02 -1.15 -7.49
C THR A 150 -31.13 -0.01 -6.50
N GLU A 151 -31.40 1.19 -7.00
CA GLU A 151 -31.55 2.39 -6.18
C GLU A 151 -33.04 2.70 -6.00
N PHE A 152 -33.45 3.05 -4.78
CA PHE A 152 -34.83 3.44 -4.49
C PHE A 152 -34.85 4.92 -4.16
N TYR A 153 -35.62 5.68 -4.95
CA TYR A 153 -35.83 7.10 -4.73
C TYR A 153 -37.22 7.34 -4.14
N LEU A 154 -37.28 8.12 -3.07
CA LEU A 154 -38.52 8.62 -2.50
C LEU A 154 -38.83 9.97 -3.14
N LEU A 155 -40.00 10.08 -3.74
CA LEU A 155 -40.48 11.31 -4.37
C LEU A 155 -41.77 11.77 -3.69
N GLY A 156 -41.97 13.08 -3.65
CA GLY A 156 -43.27 13.68 -3.36
C GLY A 156 -44.30 13.36 -4.44
N LEU A 157 -45.56 13.71 -4.19
CA LEU A 157 -46.66 13.52 -5.16
C LEU A 157 -46.44 14.24 -6.49
N ASN A 158 -45.61 15.29 -6.48
CA ASN A 158 -45.22 16.05 -7.67
C ASN A 158 -44.05 15.42 -8.45
N GLY A 159 -43.51 14.27 -8.00
CA GLY A 159 -42.38 13.60 -8.63
C GLY A 159 -41.01 14.22 -8.34
N ILE A 160 -40.91 15.09 -7.33
CA ILE A 160 -39.66 15.76 -6.94
C ILE A 160 -39.06 15.07 -5.71
N ALA A 161 -37.75 14.80 -5.73
CA ALA A 161 -37.05 13.98 -4.74
C ALA A 161 -36.87 14.63 -3.35
N TYR A 162 -37.15 15.92 -3.22
CA TYR A 162 -37.00 16.67 -1.96
C TYR A 162 -38.35 17.17 -1.43
N ASP A 163 -39.45 16.80 -2.09
CA ASP A 163 -40.82 17.27 -1.82
C ASP A 163 -41.70 16.16 -1.21
N TYR A 164 -41.07 15.13 -0.63
CA TYR A 164 -41.79 14.09 0.10
C TYR A 164 -42.14 14.59 1.51
N PRO A 165 -43.27 14.18 2.09
CA PRO A 165 -43.70 14.64 3.41
C PRO A 165 -42.71 14.19 4.49
N THR A 166 -42.06 15.13 5.18
CA THR A 166 -41.13 14.87 6.30
C THR A 166 -41.76 15.12 7.67
N ASP A 167 -42.78 15.97 7.73
CA ASP A 167 -43.42 16.41 8.97
C ASP A 167 -44.73 15.65 9.20
N LEU A 168 -44.63 14.36 9.52
CA LEU A 168 -45.78 13.51 9.86
C LEU A 168 -45.76 13.16 11.35
N THR A 169 -46.89 13.32 12.02
CA THR A 169 -47.08 12.93 13.43
C THR A 169 -47.78 11.57 13.54
N ILE A 170 -47.75 10.96 14.73
CA ILE A 170 -48.32 9.62 14.95
C ILE A 170 -49.84 9.67 14.72
N GLY A 171 -50.29 9.03 13.64
CA GLY A 171 -51.69 9.02 13.20
C GLY A 171 -51.94 9.74 11.87
N ASP A 172 -50.95 10.46 11.34
CA ASP A 172 -51.06 11.14 10.04
C ASP A 172 -50.82 10.19 8.86
N GLU A 173 -51.64 10.31 7.82
CA GLU A 173 -51.45 9.59 6.55
C GLU A 173 -50.61 10.42 5.57
N GLY A 174 -49.38 9.98 5.31
CA GLY A 174 -48.51 10.55 4.27
C GLY A 174 -48.55 9.73 2.98
N LYS A 175 -48.71 10.39 1.82
CA LYS A 175 -48.57 9.75 0.51
C LYS A 175 -47.26 10.17 -0.15
N LEU A 176 -46.51 9.19 -0.63
CA LEU A 176 -45.27 9.37 -1.37
C LEU A 176 -45.18 8.37 -2.51
N ILE A 177 -44.27 8.62 -3.44
CA ILE A 177 -44.01 7.76 -4.59
C ILE A 177 -42.64 7.11 -4.39
N ILE A 178 -42.55 5.80 -4.55
CA ILE A 178 -41.29 5.06 -4.55
C ILE A 178 -40.92 4.72 -5.99
N VAL A 179 -39.74 5.15 -6.42
CA VAL A 179 -39.21 4.86 -7.77
C VAL A 179 -37.99 3.95 -7.66
N PRO A 180 -38.10 2.68 -8.08
CA PRO A 180 -36.93 1.82 -8.23
C PRO A 180 -36.22 2.09 -9.56
N ILE A 181 -34.92 2.37 -9.51
CA ILE A 181 -34.04 2.42 -10.69
C ILE A 181 -33.17 1.17 -10.66
N PHE A 182 -33.43 0.26 -11.59
CA PHE A 182 -32.66 -0.98 -11.72
C PHE A 182 -31.40 -0.71 -12.52
N GLY A 183 -30.23 -0.89 -11.90
CA GLY A 183 -28.94 -0.78 -12.59
C GLY A 183 -28.70 -1.85 -13.67
N ALA A 184 -29.54 -2.88 -13.76
CA ALA A 184 -29.53 -3.86 -14.84
C ALA A 184 -30.72 -3.65 -15.77
N SER A 185 -30.49 -3.71 -17.09
CA SER A 185 -31.56 -3.69 -18.10
C SER A 185 -32.54 -4.82 -17.79
N LEU A 186 -33.76 -4.47 -17.39
CA LEU A 186 -34.87 -5.41 -17.41
C LEU A 186 -35.18 -5.67 -18.88
N ASP A 187 -34.70 -6.79 -19.42
CA ASP A 187 -35.25 -7.35 -20.65
C ASP A 187 -36.70 -7.73 -20.34
N VAL A 188 -37.60 -6.79 -20.60
CA VAL A 188 -39.04 -7.04 -20.62
C VAL A 188 -39.29 -7.94 -21.83
N ILE A 189 -39.39 -9.24 -21.56
CA ILE A 189 -39.90 -10.21 -22.52
C ILE A 189 -41.30 -9.73 -22.92
N LYS A 190 -41.41 -9.30 -24.18
CA LYS A 190 -42.67 -8.93 -24.84
C LYS A 190 -43.58 -10.14 -25.01
#